data_AF-A0A7S2EKX9-F1
#
_entry.id   AF-A0A7S2EKX9-F1
#
_cell.length_a   1.000
_cell.length_b   1.000
_cell.length_c   1.000
_cell.angle_alpha   90.00
_cell.angle_beta   90.00
_cell.angle_gamma   90.00
#
_symmetry.space_group_name_H-M   'P 1'
#
loop_
_entity.id
_entity.type
_entity.pdbx_description
1 polymer ?
#
loop_
_entity_poly.entity_id
_entity_poly.type
_entity_poly.pdbx_seq_one_letter_code
_entity_poly.pdbx_strand_id
1 'polypeptide(L)'
;GTRVADVAAGVLGPADPRPITPSTLFCVFSVSKSILTLGVLRLIQEGTIGLDDPISDHWPAFAKNGKEGITVRHVLSHQAGLPDVAPKGDMTLDAFLDWEGMKRAVEDAEPAHLPGAQTRYHYLTYAWLCGGIIESATGRPYEEVLAEVVTRPLGVCGGLYMR
;
A
#
# COMPACT_ATOMS: atom_id res chain seq x y z
N GLY A 1 4.06 0.85 24.08
CA GLY A 1 3.04 1.31 25.06
C GLY A 1 2.42 0.09 25.74
N THR A 2 1.84 0.26 26.92
CA THR A 2 1.18 -0.83 27.68
C THR A 2 -0.32 -0.80 27.42
N ARG A 3 -0.92 -1.92 26.99
CA ARG A 3 -2.37 -2.03 26.80
C ARG A 3 -3.09 -1.98 28.16
N VAL A 4 -3.96 -0.99 28.34
CA VAL A 4 -4.72 -0.80 29.59
C VAL A 4 -6.18 -1.25 29.51
N ALA A 5 -6.70 -1.47 28.29
CA ALA A 5 -8.03 -2.01 28.05
C ALA A 5 -8.07 -2.77 26.71
N ASP A 6 -8.89 -3.82 26.65
CA ASP A 6 -9.19 -4.61 25.45
C ASP A 6 -10.66 -5.06 25.56
N VAL A 7 -11.54 -4.51 24.73
CA VAL A 7 -12.99 -4.66 24.87
C VAL A 7 -13.61 -4.94 23.50
N ALA A 8 -14.52 -5.91 23.47
CA ALA A 8 -15.34 -6.25 22.32
C ALA A 8 -16.81 -6.35 22.75
N ALA A 9 -17.73 -5.98 21.87
CA ALA A 9 -19.16 -6.03 22.11
C ALA A 9 -19.93 -6.18 20.80
N GLY A 10 -21.16 -6.71 20.89
CA GLY A 10 -22.06 -6.88 19.75
C GLY A 10 -21.85 -8.19 19.00
N VAL A 11 -22.38 -8.24 17.77
CA VAL A 11 -22.34 -9.39 16.85
C VAL A 11 -21.87 -8.94 15.47
N LEU A 12 -21.37 -9.87 14.65
CA LEU A 12 -20.81 -9.57 13.33
C LEU A 12 -21.77 -8.86 12.38
N GLY A 13 -23.07 -9.13 12.48
CA GLY A 13 -24.09 -8.33 11.82
C GLY A 13 -25.45 -9.02 11.73
N PRO A 14 -26.43 -8.41 11.04
CA PRO A 14 -27.77 -8.97 10.91
C PRO A 14 -27.82 -10.34 10.22
N ALA A 15 -26.86 -10.60 9.32
CA ALA A 15 -26.72 -11.88 8.61
C ALA A 15 -25.83 -12.88 9.35
N ASP A 16 -25.12 -12.44 10.41
CA ASP A 16 -24.16 -13.25 11.15
C ASP A 16 -24.21 -12.91 12.65
N PRO A 17 -24.97 -13.67 13.45
CA PRO A 17 -25.19 -13.37 14.85
C PRO A 17 -24.02 -13.81 15.76
N ARG A 18 -22.89 -14.26 15.19
CA ARG A 18 -21.72 -14.63 16.01
C ARG A 18 -21.23 -13.42 16.81
N PRO A 19 -20.89 -13.60 18.10
CA PRO A 19 -20.43 -12.50 18.94
C PRO A 19 -19.07 -11.97 18.47
N ILE A 20 -18.90 -10.65 18.54
CA ILE A 20 -17.60 -10.02 18.30
C ILE A 20 -16.70 -10.31 19.50
N THR A 21 -15.52 -10.84 19.21
CA THR A 21 -14.44 -11.09 20.16
C THR A 21 -13.26 -10.15 19.88
N PRO A 22 -12.31 -9.97 20.82
CA PRO A 22 -11.07 -9.24 20.55
C PRO A 22 -10.23 -9.80 19.38
N SER A 23 -10.47 -11.06 18.98
CA SER A 23 -9.81 -11.72 17.85
C SER A 23 -10.60 -11.67 16.54
N THR A 24 -11.75 -10.99 16.53
CA THR A 24 -12.58 -10.87 15.32
C THR A 24 -11.94 -9.92 14.32
N LEU A 25 -11.84 -10.36 13.06
CA LEU A 25 -11.24 -9.57 11.99
C LEU A 25 -12.31 -8.74 11.27
N PHE A 26 -11.95 -7.50 10.92
CA PHE A 26 -12.77 -6.59 10.11
C PHE A 26 -11.97 -6.07 8.92
N CYS A 27 -12.65 -5.80 7.81
CA CYS A 27 -12.05 -5.02 6.73
C CYS A 27 -11.87 -3.57 7.22
N VAL A 28 -10.62 -3.14 7.37
CA VAL A 28 -10.28 -1.80 7.87
C VAL A 28 -10.05 -0.77 6.74
N PHE A 29 -10.29 -1.18 5.49
CA PHE A 29 -10.18 -0.34 4.30
C PHE A 29 -8.87 0.46 4.25
N SER A 30 -8.96 1.79 4.20
CA SER A 30 -7.81 2.68 4.01
C SER A 30 -6.83 2.70 5.18
N VAL A 31 -7.18 2.15 6.36
CA VAL A 31 -6.23 2.00 7.47
C VAL A 31 -5.02 1.14 7.05
N SER A 32 -5.20 0.21 6.10
CA SER A 32 -4.12 -0.60 5.54
C SER A 32 -3.00 0.23 4.90
N LYS A 33 -3.28 1.46 4.45
CA LYS A 33 -2.25 2.36 3.90
C LYS A 33 -1.17 2.69 4.93
N SER A 34 -1.55 2.85 6.20
CA SER A 34 -0.58 3.13 7.27
C SER A 34 0.44 2.00 7.41
N ILE A 35 0.02 0.75 7.20
CA ILE A 35 0.91 -0.41 7.25
C ILE A 35 1.89 -0.40 6.08
N LEU A 36 1.41 -0.15 4.86
CA LEU A 36 2.26 0.02 3.68
C LEU A 36 3.27 1.16 3.85
N THR A 37 2.79 2.31 4.35
CA THR A 37 3.63 3.47 4.65
C THR A 37 4.73 3.12 5.66
N LEU A 38 4.43 2.35 6.71
CA LEU A 38 5.44 1.90 7.66
C LEU A 38 6.52 1.03 6.99
N GLY A 39 6.15 0.17 6.04
CA GLY A 39 7.11 -0.58 5.24
C GLY A 39 8.06 0.32 4.46
N VAL A 40 7.52 1.31 3.72
CA VAL A 40 8.32 2.28 2.97
C VAL A 40 9.20 3.12 3.89
N LEU A 41 8.65 3.64 4.99
CA LEU A 41 9.40 4.44 5.97
C LEU A 41 10.51 3.63 6.66
N ARG A 42 10.33 2.32 6.81
CA ARG A 42 11.39 1.44 7.33
C ARG A 42 12.57 1.36 6.36
N LEU A 43 12.31 1.17 5.08
CA LEU A 43 13.36 1.18 4.04
C LEU A 43 14.08 2.53 4.00
N ILE A 44 13.35 3.63 4.23
CA ILE A 44 13.95 4.96 4.38
C ILE A 44 14.86 5.04 5.61
N GLN A 45 14.40 4.54 6.75
CA GLN A 45 15.18 4.52 7.98
C GLN A 45 16.49 3.72 7.84
N GLU A 46 16.46 2.65 7.05
CA GLU A 46 17.62 1.77 6.79
C GLU A 46 18.56 2.32 5.70
N GLY A 47 18.17 3.39 5.02
CA GLY A 47 18.96 4.01 3.95
C GLY A 47 18.88 3.27 2.61
N THR A 48 17.95 2.32 2.46
CA THR A 48 17.73 1.57 1.21
C THR A 48 17.13 2.47 0.12
N ILE A 49 16.23 3.37 0.50
CA ILE A 49 15.61 4.38 -0.37
C ILE A 49 15.53 5.73 0.36
N GLY A 50 15.49 6.83 -0.35
CA GLY A 50 15.24 8.18 0.18
C GLY A 50 13.82 8.68 -0.08
N LEU A 51 13.36 9.66 0.71
CA LEU A 51 12.07 10.34 0.43
C LEU A 51 12.09 11.09 -0.91
N ASP A 52 13.23 11.68 -1.24
CA ASP A 52 13.39 12.50 -2.45
C ASP A 52 14.00 11.73 -3.61
N ASP A 53 14.23 10.43 -3.44
CA ASP A 53 14.67 9.55 -4.52
C ASP A 53 13.55 9.46 -5.57
N PRO A 54 13.86 9.64 -6.86
CA PRO A 54 13.00 9.19 -7.94
C PRO A 54 12.67 7.70 -7.77
N ILE A 55 11.39 7.35 -7.90
CA ILE A 55 10.95 5.95 -7.82
C ILE A 55 11.64 5.11 -8.90
N SER A 56 11.94 5.71 -10.05
CA SER A 56 12.64 5.08 -11.17
C SER A 56 14.02 4.53 -10.82
N ASP A 57 14.69 5.07 -9.80
CA ASP A 57 16.02 4.63 -9.41
C ASP A 57 15.98 3.22 -8.80
N HIS A 58 14.85 2.85 -8.21
CA HIS A 58 14.60 1.56 -7.58
C HIS A 58 13.67 0.67 -8.42
N TRP A 59 12.75 1.28 -9.16
CA TRP A 59 11.76 0.63 -10.02
C TRP A 59 11.85 1.18 -11.47
N PRO A 60 12.82 0.74 -12.29
CA PRO A 60 13.05 1.33 -13.61
C PRO A 60 11.84 1.28 -14.56
N ALA A 61 11.01 0.23 -14.46
CA ALA A 61 9.81 0.10 -15.30
C ALA A 61 8.73 1.16 -14.98
N PHE A 62 8.82 1.85 -13.85
CA PHE A 62 7.95 2.97 -13.50
C PHE A 62 8.25 4.24 -14.34
N ALA A 63 9.46 4.36 -14.89
CA ALA A 63 9.95 5.51 -15.65
C ALA A 63 9.36 5.58 -17.08
N LYS A 64 8.04 5.73 -17.17
CA LYS A 64 7.30 5.87 -18.44
C LYS A 64 6.33 7.03 -18.34
N ASN A 65 5.93 7.60 -19.49
CA ASN A 65 4.82 8.56 -19.60
C ASN A 65 4.97 9.77 -18.65
N GLY A 66 6.19 10.31 -18.51
CA GLY A 66 6.45 11.51 -17.70
C GLY A 66 6.56 11.26 -16.19
N LYS A 67 6.75 9.99 -15.77
CA LYS A 67 6.86 9.59 -14.36
C LYS A 67 8.28 9.56 -13.80
N GLU A 68 9.29 9.90 -14.60
CA GLU A 68 10.72 9.81 -14.27
C GLU A 68 11.10 10.66 -13.04
N GLY A 69 10.39 11.77 -12.82
CA GLY A 69 10.63 12.68 -11.69
C GLY A 69 9.73 12.44 -10.46
N ILE A 70 8.90 11.40 -10.45
CA ILE A 70 8.05 11.11 -9.29
C ILE A 70 8.91 10.50 -8.18
N THR A 71 8.92 11.14 -7.01
CA THR A 71 9.66 10.68 -5.84
C THR A 71 8.81 9.84 -4.91
N VAL A 72 9.46 9.11 -3.99
CA VAL A 72 8.79 8.39 -2.90
C VAL A 72 7.89 9.34 -2.08
N ARG A 73 8.35 10.56 -1.82
CA ARG A 73 7.58 11.61 -1.13
C ARG A 73 6.25 11.90 -1.83
N HIS A 74 6.24 12.01 -3.16
CA HIS A 74 5.00 12.26 -3.91
C HIS A 74 3.99 11.13 -3.73
N VAL A 75 4.41 9.87 -3.65
CA VAL A 75 3.49 8.76 -3.38
C VAL A 75 2.93 8.85 -1.96
N LEU A 76 3.79 8.99 -0.96
CA LEU A 76 3.39 9.02 0.46
C LEU A 76 2.51 10.23 0.79
N SER A 77 2.64 11.34 0.04
CA SER A 77 1.82 12.54 0.20
C SER A 77 0.60 12.61 -0.73
N HIS A 78 0.32 11.57 -1.52
CA HIS A 78 -0.76 11.55 -2.51
C HIS A 78 -0.64 12.61 -3.62
N GLN A 79 0.59 12.93 -4.03
CA GLN A 79 0.92 13.91 -5.06
C GLN A 79 1.57 13.29 -6.31
N ALA A 80 1.60 11.96 -6.43
CA ALA A 80 2.18 11.28 -7.59
C ALA A 80 1.36 11.43 -8.89
N GLY A 81 0.12 11.94 -8.81
CA GLY A 81 -0.73 12.12 -9.99
C GLY A 81 -1.40 10.85 -10.49
N LEU A 82 -1.42 9.76 -9.70
CA LEU A 82 -1.94 8.46 -10.10
C LEU A 82 -3.15 7.99 -9.28
N PRO A 83 -4.16 8.83 -8.99
CA PRO A 83 -5.26 8.43 -8.11
C PRO A 83 -6.19 7.37 -8.71
N ASP A 84 -6.28 7.31 -10.05
CA ASP A 84 -7.36 6.62 -10.78
C ASP A 84 -6.84 5.52 -11.73
N VAL A 85 -5.66 4.95 -11.47
CA VAL A 85 -5.13 3.81 -12.25
C VAL A 85 -6.04 2.59 -12.07
N ALA A 86 -6.40 1.96 -13.18
CA ALA A 86 -7.29 0.81 -13.24
C ALA A 86 -6.67 -0.32 -14.10
N PRO A 87 -7.18 -1.56 -13.98
CA PRO A 87 -6.72 -2.67 -14.82
C PRO A 87 -6.87 -2.37 -16.31
N LYS A 88 -6.00 -2.97 -17.13
CA LYS A 88 -6.19 -2.97 -18.59
C LYS A 88 -7.34 -3.92 -18.95
N GLY A 89 -8.35 -3.40 -19.66
CA GLY A 89 -9.51 -4.18 -20.08
C GLY A 89 -10.68 -4.05 -19.09
N ASP A 90 -11.34 -5.17 -18.80
CA ASP A 90 -12.55 -5.18 -17.96
C ASP A 90 -12.22 -4.86 -16.49
N MET A 91 -13.01 -3.97 -15.89
CA MET A 91 -12.89 -3.57 -14.49
C MET A 91 -13.59 -4.58 -13.56
N THR A 92 -13.09 -5.81 -13.54
CA THR A 92 -13.59 -6.87 -12.65
C THR A 92 -12.80 -6.92 -11.34
N LEU A 93 -13.37 -7.53 -10.30
CA LEU A 93 -12.65 -7.75 -9.04
C LEU A 93 -11.37 -8.56 -9.27
N ASP A 94 -11.43 -9.62 -10.07
CA ASP A 94 -10.26 -10.46 -10.37
C ASP A 94 -9.14 -9.67 -11.06
N ALA A 95 -9.47 -8.71 -11.93
CA ALA A 95 -8.49 -7.85 -12.57
C ALA A 95 -7.80 -6.90 -11.59
N PHE A 96 -8.51 -6.41 -10.57
CA PHE A 96 -7.89 -5.64 -9.48
C PHE A 96 -7.08 -6.53 -8.52
N LEU A 97 -7.42 -7.81 -8.38
CA LEU A 97 -6.69 -8.76 -7.55
C LEU A 97 -5.43 -9.34 -8.24
N ASP A 98 -5.28 -9.16 -9.56
CA ASP A 98 -4.03 -9.46 -10.27
C ASP A 98 -2.94 -8.43 -9.91
N TRP A 99 -2.14 -8.75 -8.90
CA TRP A 99 -1.04 -7.91 -8.42
C TRP A 99 -0.10 -7.46 -9.54
N GLU A 100 0.36 -8.40 -10.36
CA GLU A 100 1.29 -8.12 -11.45
C GLU A 100 0.62 -7.32 -12.58
N GLY A 101 -0.66 -7.62 -12.87
CA GLY A 101 -1.48 -6.85 -13.80
C GLY A 101 -1.63 -5.39 -13.39
N MET A 102 -1.92 -5.15 -12.12
CA MET A 102 -2.06 -3.80 -11.58
C MET A 102 -0.73 -3.06 -11.44
N LYS A 103 0.37 -3.74 -11.09
CA LYS A 103 1.71 -3.13 -11.16
C LYS A 103 2.05 -2.67 -12.58
N ARG A 104 1.80 -3.50 -13.59
CA ARG A 104 1.97 -3.10 -15.00
C ARG A 104 1.06 -1.93 -15.38
N ALA A 105 -0.17 -1.90 -14.88
CA ALA A 105 -1.07 -0.77 -15.10
C ALA A 105 -0.52 0.54 -14.49
N VAL A 106 0.09 0.47 -13.31
CA VAL A 106 0.78 1.61 -12.67
C VAL A 106 2.00 2.05 -13.47
N GLU A 107 2.83 1.12 -13.92
CA GLU A 107 3.99 1.40 -14.79
C GLU A 107 3.58 2.11 -16.08
N ASP A 108 2.48 1.69 -16.70
CA ASP A 108 2.01 2.21 -17.98
C ASP A 108 1.07 3.41 -17.85
N ALA A 109 0.72 3.85 -16.64
CA ALA A 109 -0.19 4.97 -16.43
C ALA A 109 0.46 6.32 -16.78
N GLU A 110 -0.36 7.27 -17.25
CA GLU A 110 0.01 8.69 -17.37
C GLU A 110 -0.54 9.44 -16.14
N PRO A 111 0.25 10.33 -15.49
CA PRO A 111 -0.25 11.13 -14.38
C PRO A 111 -1.42 12.02 -14.79
N ALA A 112 -2.53 11.96 -14.04
CA ALA A 112 -3.70 12.81 -14.24
C ALA A 112 -3.44 14.30 -13.92
N HIS A 113 -2.32 14.59 -13.26
CA HIS A 113 -1.78 15.93 -13.07
C HIS A 113 -0.27 15.83 -12.83
N LEU A 114 0.42 16.97 -12.95
CA LEU A 114 1.84 17.04 -12.68
C LEU A 114 2.15 16.57 -11.24
N PRO A 115 3.20 15.75 -11.04
CA PRO A 115 3.65 15.35 -9.72
C PRO A 115 3.96 16.55 -8.83
N GLY A 116 3.53 16.52 -7.57
CA GLY A 116 3.72 17.62 -6.61
C GLY A 116 2.77 18.81 -6.78
N ALA A 117 2.08 18.95 -7.93
CA ALA A 117 1.21 20.10 -8.18
C ALA A 117 -0.10 20.08 -7.38
N GLN A 118 -0.62 18.88 -7.09
CA GLN A 118 -1.88 18.70 -6.37
C GLN A 118 -1.82 17.46 -5.48
N THR A 119 -2.59 17.50 -4.39
CA THR A 119 -2.83 16.34 -3.55
C THR A 119 -4.17 15.71 -3.93
N ARG A 120 -4.14 14.56 -4.60
CA ARG A 120 -5.35 13.78 -4.93
C ARG A 120 -5.23 12.40 -4.30
N TYR A 121 -6.20 12.05 -3.45
CA TYR A 121 -6.15 10.82 -2.68
C TYR A 121 -6.07 9.57 -3.58
N HIS A 122 -5.03 8.79 -3.41
CA HIS A 122 -4.79 7.54 -4.14
C HIS A 122 -5.56 6.42 -3.42
N TYR A 123 -6.87 6.35 -3.66
CA TYR A 123 -7.77 5.56 -2.83
C TYR A 123 -7.51 4.05 -2.91
N LEU A 124 -7.29 3.52 -4.12
CA LEU A 124 -6.84 2.13 -4.34
C LEU A 124 -5.37 2.07 -4.72
N THR A 125 -4.93 2.96 -5.62
CA THR A 125 -3.62 2.87 -6.29
C THR A 125 -2.42 2.95 -5.34
N TYR A 126 -2.62 3.48 -4.14
CA TYR A 126 -1.59 3.53 -3.09
C TYR A 126 -1.02 2.15 -2.73
N ALA A 127 -1.84 1.09 -2.83
CA ALA A 127 -1.38 -0.27 -2.53
C ALA A 127 -0.29 -0.73 -3.50
N TRP A 128 -0.56 -0.66 -4.81
CA TRP A 128 0.42 -1.05 -5.83
C TRP A 128 1.60 -0.08 -5.91
N LEU A 129 1.41 1.21 -5.61
CA LEU A 129 2.52 2.16 -5.54
C LEU A 129 3.49 1.83 -4.39
N CYS A 130 2.99 1.70 -3.16
CA CYS A 130 3.86 1.42 -2.01
C CYS A 130 4.42 0.00 -2.06
N GLY A 131 3.61 -1.00 -2.39
CA GLY A 131 4.07 -2.37 -2.52
C GLY A 131 5.07 -2.52 -3.66
N GLY A 132 4.82 -1.92 -4.83
CA GLY A 132 5.77 -1.92 -5.95
C GLY A 132 7.10 -1.25 -5.60
N ILE A 133 7.10 -0.15 -4.84
CA ILE A 133 8.34 0.46 -4.30
C ILE A 133 9.08 -0.52 -3.38
N ILE A 134 8.36 -1.15 -2.44
CA ILE A 134 8.96 -2.11 -1.48
C ILE A 134 9.57 -3.29 -2.24
N GLU A 135 8.84 -3.90 -3.16
CA GLU A 135 9.32 -5.06 -3.93
C GLU A 135 10.52 -4.69 -4.79
N SER A 136 10.47 -3.55 -5.47
CA SER A 136 11.56 -3.14 -6.38
C SER A 136 12.84 -2.79 -5.62
N ALA A 137 12.71 -2.12 -4.47
CA ALA A 137 13.87 -1.75 -3.65
C ALA A 137 14.51 -2.93 -2.91
N THR A 138 13.74 -3.99 -2.62
CA THR A 138 14.21 -5.12 -1.80
C THR A 138 14.42 -6.42 -2.56
N GLY A 139 13.81 -6.56 -3.75
CA GLY A 139 13.76 -7.82 -4.50
C GLY A 139 12.91 -8.91 -3.85
N ARG A 140 12.06 -8.56 -2.86
CA ARG A 140 11.25 -9.49 -2.07
C ARG A 140 9.77 -9.13 -2.14
N PRO A 141 8.83 -10.09 -1.99
CA PRO A 141 7.40 -9.79 -1.90
C PRO A 141 7.11 -8.80 -0.77
N TYR A 142 6.24 -7.82 -1.03
CA TYR A 142 6.01 -6.74 -0.06
C TYR A 142 5.42 -7.27 1.26
N GLU A 143 4.64 -8.35 1.21
CA GLU A 143 4.03 -8.99 2.37
C GLU A 143 5.09 -9.58 3.31
N GLU A 144 6.17 -10.13 2.76
CA GLU A 144 7.28 -10.66 3.55
C GLU A 144 8.01 -9.54 4.27
N VAL A 145 8.26 -8.43 3.57
CA VAL A 145 8.90 -7.24 4.15
C VAL A 145 8.01 -6.64 5.24
N LEU A 146 6.71 -6.47 4.98
CA LEU A 146 5.76 -5.96 5.98
C LEU A 146 5.62 -6.90 7.18
N ALA A 147 5.69 -8.22 6.97
CA ALA A 147 5.67 -9.16 8.07
C ALA A 147 6.91 -9.02 8.97
N GLU A 148 8.08 -8.84 8.36
CA GLU A 148 9.34 -8.67 9.06
C GLU A 148 9.42 -7.34 9.82
N VAL A 149 9.00 -6.24 9.20
CA VAL A 149 9.23 -4.89 9.75
C VAL A 149 8.05 -4.34 10.55
N VAL A 150 6.84 -4.88 10.35
CA VAL A 150 5.62 -4.41 11.04
C VAL A 150 4.98 -5.51 11.88
N THR A 151 4.53 -6.61 11.28
CA THR A 151 3.60 -7.51 12.00
C THR A 151 4.29 -8.37 13.07
N ARG A 152 5.48 -8.92 12.80
CA ARG A 152 6.25 -9.71 13.78
C ARG A 152 6.75 -8.86 14.95
N PRO A 153 7.39 -7.68 14.75
CA PRO A 153 7.88 -6.88 15.87
C PRO A 153 6.77 -6.35 16.77
N LEU A 154 5.59 -6.08 16.21
CA LEU A 154 4.43 -5.61 16.98
C LEU A 154 3.62 -6.77 17.60
N GLY A 155 3.95 -8.03 17.31
CA GLY A 155 3.23 -9.19 17.82
C GLY A 155 1.78 -9.29 17.31
N VAL A 156 1.51 -8.74 16.12
CA VAL A 156 0.15 -8.71 15.51
C VAL A 156 -0.02 -9.71 14.37
N CYS A 157 0.88 -10.69 14.25
CA CYS A 157 0.73 -11.80 13.31
C CYS A 157 -0.60 -12.54 13.58
N GLY A 158 -1.43 -12.71 12.55
CA GLY A 158 -2.77 -13.30 12.67
C GLY A 158 -3.88 -12.33 13.09
N GLY A 159 -3.54 -11.08 13.44
CA GLY A 159 -4.50 -9.97 13.64
C GLY A 159 -4.58 -9.00 12.45
N LEU A 160 -3.61 -9.08 11.54
CA LEU A 160 -3.56 -8.29 10.31
C LEU A 160 -3.25 -9.22 9.12
N TYR A 161 -4.06 -9.12 8.07
CA TYR A 161 -3.86 -9.84 6.82
C TYR A 161 -3.79 -8.83 5.68
N MET A 162 -2.69 -8.87 4.95
CA MET A 162 -2.48 -8.13 3.71
C MET A 162 -2.00 -9.12 2.67
N ARG A 163 -2.70 -9.15 1.53
CA ARG A 163 -2.44 -9.97 0.35
C ARG A 163 -2.85 -9.14 -0.85
#